data_AF-A0A924BZN6-F1
#
_entry.id   AF-A0A924BZN6-F1
#
_cell.length_a   1.000
_cell.length_b   1.000
_cell.length_c   1.000
_cell.angle_alpha   90.00
_cell.angle_beta   90.00
_cell.angle_gamma   90.00
#
_symmetry.space_group_name_H-M   'P 1'
#
loop_
_entity.id
_entity.type
_entity.pdbx_description
1 polymer ?
#
loop_
_entity_poly.entity_id
_entity_poly.type
_entity_poly.pdbx_seq_one_letter_code
_entity_poly.pdbx_strand_id
1 'polypeptide(L)'
;MYRVKFATKWVVGTLFLVTTAITLLPVAIAQTALANAAKYAGQDDAFLALRNASRANKVDIVDGLAAVLSNYDIPSYVDYYRLKLRIKDLIAPESDIRGYLKRYDWLLELGKAGIWTTFDQQYPLFVMDDDTQLKCYALTLKALKGGNVAEEARALLTNPKDYGPGCTDLIGTLAQNMQFTQTDAWFQVRLAVESGYGAVARRLAPFMDATD
;
A
#
# COMPACT_ATOMS: atom_id res chain seq x y z
N MET A 1 75.23 12.80 25.58
CA MET A 1 75.99 11.95 26.54
C MET A 1 75.55 12.41 27.93
N TYR A 2 74.65 11.74 28.64
CA TYR A 2 74.84 10.49 29.38
C TYR A 2 73.46 9.81 29.58
N ARG A 3 73.43 8.49 29.52
CA ARG A 3 72.26 7.64 29.84
C ARG A 3 72.29 7.22 31.32
N VAL A 4 71.20 6.56 31.75
CA VAL A 4 71.12 5.44 32.75
C VAL A 4 70.76 5.91 34.19
N LYS A 5 69.83 5.35 35.02
CA LYS A 5 69.01 4.11 35.07
C LYS A 5 67.79 4.28 36.02
N PHE A 6 66.67 3.64 35.65
CA PHE A 6 65.70 2.84 36.42
C PHE A 6 65.48 3.06 37.93
N ALA A 7 64.20 3.24 38.30
CA ALA A 7 63.62 2.61 39.49
C ALA A 7 62.20 2.10 39.17
N THR A 8 62.11 0.78 39.08
CA THR A 8 60.92 -0.07 39.05
C THR A 8 60.11 0.07 40.34
N LYS A 9 58.78 0.24 40.23
CA LYS A 9 57.82 -0.32 41.19
C LYS A 9 56.62 -0.89 40.44
N TRP A 10 56.53 -2.22 40.48
CA TRP A 10 55.31 -2.98 40.27
C TRP A 10 54.33 -2.72 41.41
N VAL A 11 53.03 -2.75 41.13
CA VAL A 11 51.93 -3.48 41.83
C VAL A 11 50.62 -3.05 41.14
N VAL A 12 50.12 -3.86 40.21
CA VAL A 12 48.96 -4.77 40.34
C VAL A 12 47.61 -4.04 40.49
N GLY A 13 46.81 -4.16 39.41
CA GLY A 13 45.46 -4.69 39.50
C GLY A 13 44.32 -3.74 39.85
N THR A 14 43.53 -3.39 38.83
CA THR A 14 42.06 -3.40 38.89
C THR A 14 41.51 -3.49 37.47
N LEU A 15 41.23 -4.72 37.06
CA LEU A 15 40.31 -5.06 36.00
C LEU A 15 38.87 -4.90 36.55
N PHE A 16 37.90 -4.69 35.65
CA PHE A 16 36.45 -4.80 35.81
C PHE A 16 35.60 -3.56 36.16
N LEU A 17 34.83 -3.13 35.15
CA LEU A 17 33.40 -2.76 35.14
C LEU A 17 33.07 -1.35 34.63
N VAL A 18 33.03 -1.19 33.30
CA VAL A 18 32.06 -0.28 32.65
C VAL A 18 31.59 -0.90 31.34
N THR A 19 30.72 -1.91 31.41
CA THR A 19 29.99 -2.44 30.22
C THR A 19 28.47 -2.49 30.41
N THR A 20 27.93 -1.93 31.49
CA THR A 20 26.47 -1.95 31.76
C THR A 20 25.84 -0.58 31.52
N ALA A 21 25.65 -0.19 30.26
CA ALA A 21 24.81 0.96 29.91
C ALA A 21 23.99 0.78 28.62
N ILE A 22 23.81 -0.45 28.12
CA ILE A 22 23.10 -0.70 26.84
C ILE A 22 21.75 -1.43 27.04
N THR A 23 21.35 -1.82 28.24
CA THR A 23 20.12 -2.62 28.46
C THR A 23 18.86 -1.83 28.82
N LEU A 24 18.87 -0.50 28.81
CA LEU A 24 17.69 0.30 29.25
C LEU A 24 16.71 0.72 28.14
N LEU A 25 16.98 0.40 26.87
CA LEU A 25 16.08 0.76 25.76
C LEU A 25 14.78 -0.06 25.62
N PRO A 26 14.63 -1.34 26.05
CA PRO A 26 13.38 -2.06 25.86
C PRO A 26 12.28 -1.66 26.86
N VAL A 27 12.63 -1.04 27.99
CA VAL A 27 11.66 -0.74 29.06
C VAL A 27 10.72 0.42 28.70
N ALA A 28 11.21 1.41 27.94
CA ALA A 28 10.43 2.58 27.58
C ALA A 28 9.26 2.26 26.63
N ILE A 29 9.44 1.29 25.72
CA ILE A 29 8.40 0.85 24.77
C ILE A 29 7.30 0.06 25.49
N ALA A 30 7.67 -0.77 26.48
CA ALA A 30 6.71 -1.53 27.27
C ALA A 30 5.83 -0.62 28.15
N GLN A 31 6.38 0.46 28.70
CA GLN A 31 5.66 1.39 29.56
C GLN A 31 4.62 2.23 28.79
N THR A 32 4.91 2.66 27.57
CA THR A 32 3.95 3.41 26.74
C THR A 32 2.81 2.53 26.24
N ALA A 33 3.09 1.26 25.90
CA ALA A 33 2.05 0.30 25.53
C ALA A 33 1.08 0.03 26.69
N LEU A 34 1.58 -0.16 27.92
CA LEU A 34 0.75 -0.38 29.12
C LEU A 34 -0.06 0.87 29.51
N ALA A 35 0.50 2.07 29.38
CA ALA A 35 -0.22 3.32 29.65
C ALA A 35 -1.37 3.56 28.65
N ASN A 36 -1.18 3.18 27.38
CA ASN A 36 -2.24 3.23 26.37
C ASN A 36 -3.29 2.14 26.59
N ALA A 37 -2.90 0.95 27.05
CA ALA A 37 -3.82 -0.13 27.40
C ALA A 37 -4.76 0.28 28.55
N ALA A 38 -4.25 1.00 29.55
CA ALA A 38 -5.03 1.49 30.69
C ALA A 38 -6.12 2.53 30.34
N LYS A 39 -6.13 3.06 29.11
CA LYS A 39 -7.12 4.03 28.63
C LYS A 39 -8.44 3.39 28.19
N TYR A 40 -8.46 2.08 27.97
CA TYR A 40 -9.60 1.33 27.45
C TYR A 40 -10.05 0.31 28.49
N ALA A 41 -11.36 0.15 28.71
CA ALA A 41 -11.88 -0.71 29.77
C ALA A 41 -11.65 -2.22 29.48
N GLY A 42 -11.31 -2.55 28.22
CA GLY A 42 -10.87 -3.89 27.80
C GLY A 42 -10.26 -3.90 26.39
N GLN A 43 -9.79 -5.07 25.94
CA GLN A 43 -9.23 -5.23 24.59
C GLN A 43 -10.26 -4.94 23.49
N ASP A 44 -11.54 -5.23 23.72
CA ASP A 44 -12.61 -4.90 22.77
C ASP A 44 -12.78 -3.40 22.55
N ASP A 45 -12.68 -2.60 23.63
CA ASP A 45 -12.72 -1.14 23.52
C ASP A 45 -11.50 -0.60 22.78
N ALA A 46 -10.32 -1.18 23.01
CA ALA A 46 -9.10 -0.85 22.28
C ALA A 46 -9.23 -1.23 20.79
N PHE A 47 -9.88 -2.34 20.45
CA PHE A 47 -10.16 -2.74 19.08
C PHE A 47 -11.16 -1.79 18.39
N LEU A 48 -12.23 -1.37 19.07
CA LEU A 48 -13.16 -0.37 18.54
C LEU A 48 -12.46 0.98 18.32
N ALA A 49 -11.55 1.36 19.22
CA ALA A 49 -10.72 2.55 19.07
C ALA A 49 -9.75 2.43 17.87
N LEU A 50 -9.15 1.25 17.65
CA LEU A 50 -8.28 0.95 16.51
C LEU A 50 -9.05 1.15 15.21
N ARG A 51 -10.24 0.55 15.11
CA ARG A 51 -11.12 0.70 13.95
C ARG A 51 -11.46 2.16 13.67
N ASN A 52 -11.82 2.92 14.71
CA ASN A 52 -12.18 4.33 14.58
C ASN A 52 -10.97 5.18 14.16
N ALA A 53 -9.80 4.93 14.73
CA ALA A 53 -8.55 5.59 14.36
C ALA A 53 -8.14 5.28 12.91
N SER A 54 -8.32 4.03 12.47
CA SER A 54 -8.11 3.58 11.09
C SER A 54 -9.02 4.32 10.11
N ARG A 55 -10.31 4.47 10.43
CA ARG A 55 -11.25 5.26 9.61
C ARG A 55 -10.92 6.75 9.56
N ALA A 56 -10.33 7.29 10.62
CA ALA A 56 -9.95 8.70 10.74
C ALA A 56 -8.54 9.01 10.22
N ASN A 57 -7.84 8.04 9.62
CA ASN A 57 -6.45 8.16 9.16
C ASN A 57 -5.43 8.61 10.21
N LYS A 58 -5.56 8.13 11.46
CA LYS A 58 -4.62 8.43 12.55
C LYS A 58 -3.57 7.32 12.71
N VAL A 59 -2.54 7.34 11.86
CA VAL A 59 -1.52 6.27 11.76
C VAL A 59 -0.82 5.98 13.09
N ASP A 60 -0.35 7.00 13.80
CA ASP A 60 0.38 6.83 15.08
C ASP A 60 -0.48 6.15 16.16
N ILE A 61 -1.77 6.51 16.22
CA ILE A 61 -2.72 5.93 17.17
C ILE A 61 -2.99 4.46 16.81
N VAL A 62 -3.10 4.16 15.52
CA VAL A 62 -3.34 2.81 15.02
C VAL A 62 -2.19 1.88 15.39
N ASP A 63 -0.94 2.31 15.24
CA ASP A 63 0.21 1.48 15.61
C ASP A 63 0.33 1.24 17.11
N GLY A 64 0.07 2.27 17.92
CA GLY A 64 0.03 2.13 19.37
C GLY A 64 -1.04 1.13 19.82
N LEU A 65 -2.23 1.19 19.23
CA LEU A 65 -3.34 0.28 19.55
C LEU A 65 -3.08 -1.14 19.05
N ALA A 66 -2.52 -1.31 17.86
CA ALA A 66 -2.18 -2.62 17.33
C ALA A 66 -1.14 -3.35 18.19
N ALA A 67 -0.16 -2.62 18.75
CA ALA A 67 0.83 -3.20 19.66
C ALA A 67 0.21 -3.72 20.97
N VAL A 68 -0.82 -3.04 21.49
CA VAL A 68 -1.57 -3.47 22.68
C VAL A 68 -2.44 -4.71 22.39
N LEU A 69 -2.91 -4.84 21.15
CA LEU A 69 -3.80 -5.91 20.69
C LEU A 69 -3.05 -7.14 20.13
N SER A 70 -1.78 -7.33 20.50
CA SER A 70 -0.95 -8.41 19.95
C SER A 70 -1.49 -9.83 20.23
N ASN A 71 -2.30 -10.00 21.28
CA ASN A 71 -2.93 -11.26 21.69
C ASN A 71 -4.47 -11.20 21.59
N TYR A 72 -5.02 -10.30 20.77
CA TYR A 72 -6.46 -10.19 20.60
C TYR A 72 -7.03 -11.40 19.87
N ASP A 73 -8.28 -11.77 20.16
CA ASP A 73 -8.92 -13.00 19.67
C ASP A 73 -9.00 -13.08 18.14
N ILE A 74 -9.01 -11.92 17.45
CA ILE A 74 -9.05 -11.82 15.99
C ILE A 74 -7.87 -11.00 15.44
N PRO A 75 -6.62 -11.53 15.53
CA PRO A 75 -5.42 -10.76 15.20
C PRO A 75 -5.38 -10.32 13.73
N SER A 76 -6.00 -11.08 12.83
CA SER A 76 -6.11 -10.71 11.41
C SER A 76 -6.86 -9.40 11.17
N TYR A 77 -7.85 -9.07 12.00
CA TYR A 77 -8.58 -7.80 11.90
C TYR A 77 -7.83 -6.62 12.52
N VAL A 78 -6.96 -6.89 13.50
CA VAL A 78 -6.01 -5.88 14.02
C VAL A 78 -5.04 -5.48 12.91
N ASP A 79 -4.45 -6.48 12.24
CA ASP A 79 -3.56 -6.28 11.10
C ASP A 79 -4.27 -5.58 9.93
N TYR A 80 -5.51 -5.95 9.63
CA TYR A 80 -6.32 -5.26 8.62
C TYR A 80 -6.39 -3.75 8.88
N TYR A 81 -6.79 -3.33 10.08
CA TYR A 81 -6.94 -1.90 10.39
C TYR A 81 -5.61 -1.15 10.46
N ARG A 82 -4.54 -1.86 10.84
CA ARG A 82 -3.16 -1.34 10.84
C ARG A 82 -2.63 -1.11 9.44
N LEU A 83 -2.77 -2.11 8.58
CA LEU A 83 -2.21 -2.09 7.22
C LEU A 83 -3.07 -1.26 6.26
N LYS A 84 -4.39 -1.18 6.45
CA LYS A 84 -5.29 -0.43 5.57
C LYS A 84 -4.85 1.01 5.30
N LEU A 85 -4.37 1.71 6.32
CA LEU A 85 -3.87 3.08 6.17
C LEU A 85 -2.54 3.14 5.42
N ARG A 86 -1.66 2.19 5.75
CA ARG A 86 -0.33 2.12 5.16
C ARG A 86 -0.34 1.56 3.74
N ILE A 87 -1.39 0.87 3.32
CA ILE A 87 -1.62 0.45 1.93
C ILE A 87 -2.16 1.62 1.12
N LYS A 88 -2.98 2.49 1.74
CA LYS A 88 -3.47 3.73 1.10
C LYS A 88 -2.37 4.77 0.91
N ASP A 89 -1.48 4.91 1.90
CA ASP A 89 -0.40 5.92 1.90
C ASP A 89 0.99 5.33 1.58
N LEU A 90 1.08 4.00 1.41
CA LEU A 90 2.30 3.22 1.10
C LEU A 90 3.50 3.45 2.02
N ILE A 91 3.20 3.69 3.29
CA ILE A 91 4.19 3.89 4.35
C ILE A 91 4.70 2.54 4.91
N ALA A 92 3.96 1.44 4.70
CA ALA A 92 4.41 0.12 5.15
C ALA A 92 5.55 -0.41 4.27
N PRO A 93 6.54 -1.13 4.86
CA PRO A 93 7.49 -1.90 4.09
C PRO A 93 6.77 -2.85 3.13
N GLU A 94 7.28 -2.98 1.91
CA GLU A 94 6.73 -3.87 0.88
C GLU A 94 6.51 -5.31 1.40
N SER A 95 7.43 -5.80 2.22
CA SER A 95 7.37 -7.12 2.85
C SER A 95 6.10 -7.33 3.68
N ASP A 96 5.68 -6.30 4.41
CA ASP A 96 4.54 -6.36 5.33
C ASP A 96 3.22 -6.35 4.53
N ILE A 97 3.17 -5.56 3.46
CA ILE A 97 2.03 -5.51 2.54
C ILE A 97 1.87 -6.86 1.82
N ARG A 98 2.96 -7.43 1.30
CA ARG A 98 2.94 -8.75 0.63
C ARG A 98 2.63 -9.91 1.57
N GLY A 99 3.02 -9.82 2.84
CA GLY A 99 2.69 -10.83 3.83
C GLY A 99 1.19 -10.89 4.11
N TYR A 100 0.48 -9.79 3.89
CA TYR A 100 -0.95 -9.65 4.20
C TYR A 100 -1.86 -9.78 2.97
N LEU A 101 -1.51 -9.14 1.85
CA LEU A 101 -2.26 -9.21 0.60
C LEU A 101 -1.75 -10.36 -0.27
N LYS A 102 -2.67 -11.03 -0.97
CA LYS A 102 -2.24 -11.87 -2.09
C LYS A 102 -1.60 -10.99 -3.16
N ARG A 103 -0.70 -11.57 -3.96
CA ARG A 103 0.04 -10.83 -5.00
C ARG A 103 -0.88 -10.05 -5.95
N TYR A 104 -2.03 -10.62 -6.33
CA TYR A 104 -3.00 -9.95 -7.20
C TYR A 104 -3.71 -8.78 -6.49
N ASP A 105 -4.14 -8.95 -5.24
CA ASP A 105 -4.80 -7.90 -4.45
C ASP A 105 -3.87 -6.69 -4.29
N TRP A 106 -2.59 -6.96 -4.07
CA TRP A 106 -1.59 -5.90 -3.93
C TRP A 106 -1.38 -5.12 -5.23
N LEU A 107 -1.30 -5.80 -6.38
CA LEU A 107 -1.17 -5.13 -7.68
C LEU A 107 -2.39 -4.24 -7.99
N LEU A 108 -3.60 -4.67 -7.63
CA LEU A 108 -4.82 -3.87 -7.81
C LEU A 108 -4.75 -2.59 -6.99
N GLU A 109 -4.31 -2.67 -5.73
CA GLU A 109 -4.17 -1.48 -4.89
C GLU A 109 -3.04 -0.55 -5.39
N LEU A 110 -1.93 -1.09 -5.90
CA LEU A 110 -0.86 -0.29 -6.52
C LEU A 110 -1.35 0.48 -7.76
N GLY A 111 -2.06 -0.20 -8.66
CA GLY A 111 -2.61 0.41 -9.87
C GLY A 111 -3.63 1.50 -9.55
N LYS A 112 -4.54 1.21 -8.61
CA LYS A 112 -5.55 2.16 -8.12
C LYS A 112 -4.94 3.38 -7.42
N ALA A 113 -3.82 3.21 -6.72
CA ALA A 113 -3.09 4.31 -6.09
C ALA A 113 -2.16 5.07 -7.07
N GLY A 114 -2.00 4.59 -8.31
CA GLY A 114 -1.13 5.22 -9.32
C GLY A 114 0.37 5.04 -9.05
N ILE A 115 0.78 3.96 -8.39
CA ILE A 115 2.16 3.77 -7.92
C ILE A 115 2.93 2.98 -8.94
N TRP A 116 3.17 3.71 -10.04
CA TRP A 116 3.63 3.15 -11.29
C TRP A 116 5.00 2.50 -11.19
N THR A 117 5.94 3.08 -10.45
CA THR A 117 7.29 2.50 -10.29
C THR A 117 7.25 1.10 -9.68
N THR A 118 6.50 0.92 -8.59
CA THR A 118 6.37 -0.39 -7.93
C THR A 118 5.50 -1.33 -8.76
N PHE A 119 4.41 -0.82 -9.34
CA PHE A 119 3.55 -1.61 -10.22
C PHE A 119 4.34 -2.20 -11.40
N ASP A 120 5.19 -1.39 -12.06
CA ASP A 120 6.03 -1.80 -13.19
C ASP A 120 7.01 -2.92 -12.83
N GLN A 121 7.53 -2.91 -11.60
CA GLN A 121 8.44 -3.94 -11.10
C GLN A 121 7.71 -5.24 -10.76
N GLN A 122 6.49 -5.15 -10.23
CA GLN A 122 5.78 -6.30 -9.68
C GLN A 122 4.85 -6.98 -10.70
N TYR A 123 4.26 -6.22 -11.63
CA TYR A 123 3.31 -6.74 -12.62
C TYR A 123 3.91 -7.85 -13.51
N PRO A 124 5.15 -7.74 -14.03
CA PRO A 124 5.77 -8.83 -14.80
C PRO A 124 5.96 -10.15 -14.03
N LEU A 125 5.94 -10.11 -12.69
CA LEU A 125 6.05 -11.29 -11.84
C LEU A 125 4.69 -11.97 -11.59
N PHE A 126 3.60 -11.37 -12.05
CA PHE A 126 2.26 -11.94 -11.96
C PHE A 126 1.99 -12.86 -13.13
N VAL A 127 2.19 -14.16 -12.93
CA VAL A 127 2.09 -15.20 -13.97
C VAL A 127 0.65 -15.45 -14.43
N MET A 128 -0.35 -15.20 -13.57
CA MET A 128 -1.74 -15.58 -13.84
C MET A 128 -2.39 -14.75 -14.95
N ASP A 129 -1.91 -13.53 -15.21
CA ASP A 129 -2.33 -12.59 -16.29
C ASP A 129 -3.78 -12.73 -16.79
N ASP A 130 -4.73 -12.88 -15.87
CA ASP A 130 -6.15 -13.13 -16.14
C ASP A 130 -7.06 -11.98 -15.68
N ASP A 131 -6.57 -11.13 -14.78
CA ASP A 131 -7.32 -9.99 -14.27
C ASP A 131 -7.34 -8.81 -15.26
N THR A 132 -8.53 -8.51 -15.78
CA THR A 132 -8.78 -7.41 -16.72
C THR A 132 -8.41 -6.04 -16.16
N GLN A 133 -8.62 -5.79 -14.86
CA GLN A 133 -8.27 -4.49 -14.28
C GLN A 133 -6.76 -4.30 -14.18
N LEU A 134 -6.01 -5.36 -13.84
CA LEU A 134 -4.54 -5.32 -13.85
C LEU A 134 -3.99 -5.06 -15.25
N LYS A 135 -4.57 -5.68 -16.28
CA LYS A 135 -4.22 -5.39 -17.68
C LYS A 135 -4.53 -3.94 -18.05
N CYS A 136 -5.67 -3.42 -17.62
CA CYS A 136 -6.01 -2.02 -17.84
C CYS A 136 -5.00 -1.08 -17.17
N TYR A 137 -4.58 -1.33 -15.93
CA TYR A 137 -3.52 -0.56 -15.28
C TYR A 137 -2.16 -0.67 -15.97
N ALA A 138 -1.82 -1.85 -16.51
CA ALA A 138 -0.60 -2.04 -17.30
C ALA A 138 -0.62 -1.22 -18.60
N LEU A 139 -1.77 -1.17 -19.30
CA LEU A 139 -1.93 -0.31 -20.48
C LEU A 139 -1.90 1.17 -20.12
N THR A 140 -2.49 1.59 -19.00
CA THR A 140 -2.39 2.96 -18.47
C THR A 140 -0.93 3.33 -18.26
N LEU A 141 -0.15 2.48 -17.59
CA LEU A 141 1.28 2.70 -17.37
C LEU A 141 2.05 2.83 -18.69
N LYS A 142 1.78 1.97 -19.67
CA LYS A 142 2.40 2.04 -20.99
C LYS A 142 2.04 3.34 -21.73
N ALA A 143 0.79 3.81 -21.61
CA ALA A 143 0.36 5.10 -22.14
C ALA A 143 1.07 6.28 -21.47
N LEU A 144 1.22 6.25 -20.14
CA LEU A 144 1.94 7.27 -19.37
C LEU A 144 3.43 7.34 -19.71
N LYS A 145 4.02 6.22 -20.16
CA LYS A 145 5.39 6.16 -20.71
C LYS A 145 5.48 6.65 -22.16
N GLY A 146 4.40 7.16 -22.74
CA GLY A 146 4.33 7.69 -24.11
C GLY A 146 4.03 6.64 -25.18
N GLY A 147 3.69 5.40 -24.79
CA GLY A 147 3.28 4.37 -25.74
C GLY A 147 1.88 4.62 -26.30
N ASN A 148 1.66 4.34 -27.58
CA ASN A 148 0.31 4.24 -28.13
C ASN A 148 -0.25 2.85 -27.84
N VAL A 149 -1.34 2.77 -27.08
CA VAL A 149 -1.99 1.53 -26.64
C VAL A 149 -3.45 1.45 -27.08
N ALA A 150 -3.90 2.32 -27.98
CA ALA A 150 -5.30 2.40 -28.36
C ALA A 150 -5.84 1.06 -28.92
N GLU A 151 -5.06 0.38 -29.76
CA GLU A 151 -5.45 -0.92 -30.32
C GLU A 151 -5.53 -2.01 -29.25
N GLU A 152 -4.51 -2.11 -28.39
CA GLU A 152 -4.47 -3.05 -27.27
C GLU A 152 -5.63 -2.82 -26.28
N ALA A 153 -5.94 -1.55 -26.01
CA ALA A 153 -7.06 -1.17 -25.15
C ALA A 153 -8.40 -1.55 -25.77
N ARG A 154 -8.62 -1.33 -27.08
CA ARG A 154 -9.86 -1.78 -27.76
C ARG A 154 -10.03 -3.29 -27.72
N ALA A 155 -8.94 -4.05 -27.87
CA ALA A 155 -8.97 -5.50 -27.78
C ALA A 155 -9.30 -5.99 -26.36
N LEU A 156 -8.83 -5.29 -25.33
CA LEU A 156 -9.09 -5.61 -23.93
C LEU A 156 -10.50 -5.20 -23.48
N LEU A 157 -10.98 -4.04 -23.91
CA LEU A 157 -12.24 -3.42 -23.48
C LEU A 157 -13.45 -3.96 -24.24
N THR A 158 -13.77 -5.22 -23.96
CA THR A 158 -14.86 -5.97 -24.62
C THR A 158 -15.96 -6.46 -23.67
N ASN A 159 -15.68 -6.57 -22.36
CA ASN A 159 -16.64 -7.04 -21.36
C ASN A 159 -16.82 -6.02 -20.21
N PRO A 160 -17.85 -5.15 -20.25
CA PRO A 160 -18.08 -4.13 -19.23
C PRO A 160 -18.21 -4.65 -17.79
N LYS A 161 -18.57 -5.93 -17.62
CA LYS A 161 -18.62 -6.59 -16.30
C LYS A 161 -17.30 -6.44 -15.54
N ASP A 162 -16.18 -6.49 -16.25
CA ASP A 162 -14.85 -6.64 -15.68
C ASP A 162 -14.10 -5.31 -15.58
N TYR A 163 -14.73 -4.18 -15.95
CA TYR A 163 -14.01 -2.91 -16.08
C TYR A 163 -13.50 -2.34 -14.77
N GLY A 164 -14.24 -2.55 -13.67
CA GLY A 164 -13.89 -2.02 -12.35
C GLY A 164 -13.43 -0.54 -12.40
N PRO A 165 -12.60 -0.07 -11.46
CA PRO A 165 -11.92 1.22 -11.58
C PRO A 165 -10.81 1.22 -12.63
N GLY A 166 -9.99 0.17 -12.74
CA GLY A 166 -8.79 0.21 -13.58
C GLY A 166 -9.05 0.44 -15.06
N CYS A 167 -10.09 -0.17 -15.63
CA CYS A 167 -10.45 0.08 -17.02
C CYS A 167 -11.20 1.40 -17.23
N THR A 168 -11.90 1.89 -16.19
CA THR A 168 -12.47 3.24 -16.22
C THR A 168 -11.35 4.27 -16.29
N ASP A 169 -10.30 4.09 -15.49
CA ASP A 169 -9.11 4.96 -15.45
C ASP A 169 -8.33 4.89 -16.77
N LEU A 170 -8.18 3.69 -17.36
CA LEU A 170 -7.60 3.52 -18.71
C LEU A 170 -8.36 4.34 -19.74
N ILE A 171 -9.69 4.18 -19.83
CA ILE A 171 -10.51 4.92 -20.82
C ILE A 171 -10.33 6.43 -20.65
N GLY A 172 -10.38 6.93 -19.41
CA GLY A 172 -10.15 8.34 -19.12
C GLY A 172 -8.76 8.81 -19.51
N THR A 173 -7.72 8.00 -19.23
CA THR A 173 -6.33 8.31 -19.59
C THR A 173 -6.15 8.38 -21.11
N LEU A 174 -6.74 7.44 -21.85
CA LEU A 174 -6.63 7.43 -23.31
C LEU A 174 -7.42 8.56 -23.96
N ALA A 175 -8.56 8.95 -23.38
CA ALA A 175 -9.30 10.13 -23.83
C ALA A 175 -8.48 11.41 -23.61
N GLN A 176 -7.87 11.59 -22.43
CA GLN A 176 -7.02 12.74 -22.12
C GLN A 176 -5.78 12.82 -23.01
N ASN A 177 -5.20 11.67 -23.36
CA ASN A 177 -4.03 11.59 -24.22
C ASN A 177 -4.36 11.55 -25.72
N MET A 178 -5.63 11.79 -26.10
CA MET A 178 -6.11 11.75 -27.49
C MET A 178 -5.84 10.42 -28.22
N GLN A 179 -5.64 9.34 -27.48
CA GLN A 179 -5.54 7.99 -28.06
C GLN A 179 -6.92 7.37 -28.30
N PHE A 180 -7.89 7.71 -27.45
CA PHE A 180 -9.30 7.43 -27.65
C PHE A 180 -10.03 8.70 -28.09
N THR A 181 -10.80 8.57 -29.15
CA THR A 181 -11.69 9.61 -29.66
C THR A 181 -13.00 9.63 -28.89
N GLN A 182 -13.82 10.66 -29.13
CA GLN A 182 -15.18 10.70 -28.65
C GLN A 182 -15.99 9.46 -29.05
N THR A 183 -15.76 8.95 -30.26
CA THR A 183 -16.41 7.73 -30.78
C THR A 183 -16.02 6.50 -29.95
N ASP A 184 -14.76 6.40 -29.52
CA ASP A 184 -14.31 5.29 -28.66
C ASP A 184 -15.00 5.32 -27.29
N ALA A 185 -15.13 6.51 -26.68
CA ALA A 185 -15.83 6.66 -25.39
C ALA A 185 -17.33 6.33 -25.51
N TRP A 186 -18.00 6.82 -26.56
CA TRP A 186 -19.40 6.49 -26.87
C TRP A 186 -19.60 4.99 -27.07
N PHE A 187 -18.69 4.33 -27.79
CA PHE A 187 -18.75 2.88 -27.99
C PHE A 187 -18.73 2.14 -26.65
N GLN A 188 -17.83 2.51 -25.75
CA GLN A 188 -17.72 1.87 -24.43
C GLN A 188 -18.97 2.09 -23.55
N VAL A 189 -19.54 3.29 -23.59
CA VAL A 189 -20.79 3.61 -22.88
C VAL A 189 -21.96 2.80 -23.42
N ARG A 190 -22.11 2.76 -24.76
CA ARG A 190 -23.15 1.97 -25.41
C ARG A 190 -23.02 0.49 -25.07
N LEU A 191 -21.80 -0.07 -25.18
CA LEU A 191 -21.51 -1.46 -24.85
C LEU A 191 -21.91 -1.77 -23.39
N ALA A 192 -21.58 -0.89 -22.45
CA ALA A 192 -21.97 -1.04 -21.05
C ALA A 192 -23.49 -1.00 -20.83
N VAL A 193 -24.23 -0.13 -21.54
CA VAL A 193 -25.69 -0.08 -21.47
C VAL A 193 -26.33 -1.34 -22.05
N GLU A 194 -25.94 -1.73 -23.27
CA GLU A 194 -26.47 -2.92 -23.96
C GLU A 194 -26.19 -4.20 -23.19
N SER A 195 -25.07 -4.25 -22.45
CA SER A 195 -24.69 -5.39 -21.60
C SER A 195 -25.32 -5.36 -20.19
N GLY A 196 -26.16 -4.38 -19.86
CA GLY A 196 -26.83 -4.27 -18.56
C GLY A 196 -25.96 -3.68 -17.42
N TYR A 197 -24.77 -3.15 -17.73
CA TYR A 197 -23.84 -2.55 -16.76
C TYR A 197 -23.97 -1.02 -16.70
N GLY A 198 -25.19 -0.53 -16.43
CA GLY A 198 -25.49 0.92 -16.41
C GLY A 198 -24.66 1.74 -15.39
N ALA A 199 -24.14 1.11 -14.34
CA ALA A 199 -23.21 1.77 -13.41
C ALA A 199 -21.81 2.01 -14.03
N VAL A 200 -21.35 1.15 -14.94
CA VAL A 200 -20.13 1.36 -15.72
C VAL A 200 -20.38 2.48 -16.72
N ALA A 201 -21.49 2.42 -17.46
CA ALA A 201 -21.88 3.48 -18.42
C ALA A 201 -21.88 4.87 -17.78
N ARG A 202 -22.49 5.02 -16.59
CA ARG A 202 -22.50 6.30 -15.85
C ARG A 202 -21.11 6.80 -15.46
N ARG A 203 -20.16 5.90 -15.16
CA ARG A 203 -18.77 6.29 -14.83
C ARG A 203 -17.99 6.74 -16.06
N LEU A 204 -18.32 6.19 -17.23
CA LEU A 204 -17.69 6.53 -18.50
C LEU A 204 -18.30 7.78 -19.16
N ALA A 205 -19.49 8.20 -18.73
CA ALA A 205 -20.20 9.33 -19.33
C ALA A 205 -19.39 10.63 -19.47
N PRO A 206 -18.56 11.02 -18.48
CA PRO A 206 -17.74 12.23 -18.61
C PRO A 206 -16.73 12.21 -19.76
N PHE A 207 -16.36 11.03 -20.29
CA PHE A 207 -15.39 10.90 -21.37
C PHE A 207 -16.03 10.97 -22.77
N MET A 208 -17.36 11.03 -22.85
CA MET A 208 -18.11 11.10 -24.11
C MET A 208 -18.09 12.50 -24.75
N ASP A 209 -17.64 13.52 -24.02
CA ASP A 209 -17.56 14.90 -24.49
C ASP A 209 -16.10 15.40 -24.52
N ALA A 210 -15.12 14.48 -24.49
CA ALA A 210 -13.71 14.84 -24.65
C ALA A 210 -13.56 15.56 -26.00
N THR A 211 -13.28 16.85 -25.94
CA THR A 211 -13.20 17.75 -27.09
C THR A 211 -11.96 17.40 -27.92
N ASP A 212 -12.16 17.24 -29.24
CA ASP A 212 -11.08 17.17 -30.23
C ASP A 212 -10.21 18.45 -30.23
#